data_AF-Q0UZ80-F1
#
_entry.id   AF-Q0UZ80-F1
#
_cell.length_a   1.000
_cell.length_b   1.000
_cell.length_c   1.000
_cell.angle_alpha   90.00
_cell.angle_beta   90.00
_cell.angle_gamma   90.00
#
_symmetry.space_group_name_H-M   'P 1'
#
loop_
_entity.id
_entity.type
_entity.pdbx_description
1 polymer ?
#
loop_
_entity_poly.entity_id
_entity_poly.type
_entity_poly.pdbx_seq_one_letter_code
_entity_poly.pdbx_strand_id
1 'polypeptide(L)'
;MAFTEDSLKAKLSSLNETQEAISTVGQWILFHRRHAERIAQVWIQRMRESTPSKKLVLIYLANEITQTSKMRKKEEFLRAFEPILADATQIAYKGSPADTQNKIRRVVEVWRQRNIFNPAVQQEVREEA
;
A
#
# COMPACT_ATOMS: atom_id res chain seq x y z
N MET A 1 -11.81 1.39 19.02
CA MET A 1 -12.37 2.43 18.11
C MET A 1 -13.11 1.72 17.01
N ALA A 2 -14.31 2.17 16.67
CA ALA A 2 -15.03 1.66 15.50
C ALA A 2 -14.29 2.09 14.21
N PHE A 3 -14.35 1.27 13.17
CA PHE A 3 -13.89 1.66 11.86
C PHE A 3 -14.85 2.70 11.25
N THR A 4 -14.32 3.84 10.83
CA THR A 4 -15.02 4.79 9.96
C THR A 4 -14.09 5.23 8.84
N GLU A 5 -14.66 5.55 7.68
CA GLU A 5 -13.87 6.03 6.55
C GLU A 5 -13.18 7.35 6.85
N ASP A 6 -13.82 8.25 7.61
CA ASP A 6 -13.22 9.51 8.04
C ASP A 6 -11.99 9.28 8.92
N SER A 7 -12.04 8.29 9.82
CA SER A 7 -10.88 7.91 10.64
C SER A 7 -9.72 7.41 9.78
N LEU A 8 -10.01 6.64 8.73
CA LEU A 8 -9.01 6.19 7.77
C LEU A 8 -8.44 7.36 6.96
N LYS A 9 -9.29 8.22 6.39
CA LYS A 9 -8.88 9.39 5.60
C LYS A 9 -8.01 10.35 6.42
N ALA A 10 -8.36 10.58 7.69
CA ALA A 10 -7.57 11.39 8.60
C ALA A 10 -6.18 10.77 8.84
N LYS A 11 -6.10 9.46 9.12
CA LYS A 11 -4.83 8.75 9.31
C LYS A 11 -3.96 8.77 8.05
N LEU A 12 -4.55 8.51 6.88
CA LEU A 12 -3.82 8.57 5.61
C LEU A 12 -3.33 10.00 5.32
N SER A 13 -4.08 11.02 5.72
CA SER A 13 -3.69 12.42 5.52
C SER A 13 -2.57 12.88 6.45
N SER A 14 -2.57 12.44 7.72
CA SER A 14 -1.50 12.75 8.68
C SER A 14 -0.25 11.87 8.55
N LEU A 15 -0.33 10.76 7.80
CA LEU A 15 0.78 9.83 7.60
C LEU A 15 2.03 10.51 7.02
N ASN A 16 3.19 10.22 7.58
CA ASN A 16 4.47 10.72 7.08
C ASN A 16 5.44 9.56 6.81
N GLU A 17 6.64 9.86 6.30
CA GLU A 17 7.63 8.84 5.92
C GLU A 17 8.33 8.14 7.09
N THR A 18 8.03 8.51 8.35
CA THR A 18 8.66 7.87 9.51
C THR A 18 8.13 6.44 9.70
N GLN A 19 9.05 5.54 10.05
CA GLN A 19 8.70 4.14 10.30
C GLN A 19 7.70 4.00 11.44
N GLU A 20 7.76 4.86 12.46
CA GLU A 20 6.81 4.86 13.58
C GLU A 20 5.38 5.19 13.10
N ALA A 21 5.20 6.23 12.29
CA ALA A 21 3.88 6.60 11.76
C ALA A 21 3.32 5.49 10.86
N ILE A 22 4.15 4.93 9.98
CA ILE A 22 3.77 3.83 9.07
C ILE A 22 3.36 2.59 9.88
N SER A 23 4.15 2.21 10.88
CA SER A 23 3.88 1.04 11.72
C SER A 23 2.60 1.22 12.53
N THR A 24 2.41 2.40 13.13
CA THR A 24 1.23 2.71 13.95
C THR A 24 -0.06 2.69 13.12
N VAL A 25 -0.04 3.31 11.94
CA VAL A 25 -1.20 3.30 11.04
C VAL A 25 -1.42 1.90 10.46
N GLY A 26 -0.36 1.19 10.10
CA GLY A 26 -0.40 -0.19 9.61
C GLY A 26 -1.05 -1.13 10.63
N GLN A 27 -0.64 -1.07 11.90
CA GLN A 27 -1.25 -1.87 12.98
C GLN A 27 -2.73 -1.57 13.16
N TRP A 28 -3.13 -0.29 13.13
CA TRP A 28 -4.54 0.08 13.22
C TRP A 28 -5.35 -0.45 12.04
N ILE A 29 -4.81 -0.40 10.82
CA ILE A 29 -5.43 -0.97 9.62
C ILE A 29 -5.56 -2.49 9.75
N LEU A 30 -4.48 -3.18 10.15
CA LEU A 30 -4.44 -4.63 10.34
C LEU A 30 -5.46 -5.11 11.37
N PHE A 31 -5.71 -4.33 12.43
CA PHE A 31 -6.75 -4.61 13.40
C PHE A 31 -8.16 -4.61 12.78
N HIS A 32 -8.40 -3.72 11.81
CA HIS A 32 -9.67 -3.59 11.11
C HIS A 32 -9.75 -4.41 9.81
N ARG A 33 -9.06 -5.56 9.73
CA ARG A 33 -9.02 -6.45 8.54
C ARG A 33 -10.37 -6.85 7.97
N ARG A 34 -11.44 -6.85 8.78
CA ARG A 34 -12.81 -7.11 8.31
C ARG A 34 -13.29 -6.09 7.27
N HIS A 35 -12.65 -4.92 7.21
CA HIS A 35 -12.93 -3.86 6.24
C HIS A 35 -11.82 -3.74 5.19
N ALA A 36 -11.02 -4.79 4.96
CA ALA A 36 -9.85 -4.75 4.07
C ALA A 36 -10.18 -4.21 2.67
N GLU A 37 -11.27 -4.66 2.04
CA GLU A 37 -11.70 -4.15 0.73
C GLU A 37 -12.01 -2.67 0.75
N ARG A 38 -12.75 -2.19 1.76
CA ARG A 38 -13.09 -0.77 1.88
C ARG A 38 -11.84 0.08 2.15
N ILE A 39 -10.92 -0.43 2.97
CA ILE A 39 -9.64 0.23 3.24
C ILE A 39 -8.81 0.34 1.96
N ALA A 40 -8.72 -0.72 1.17
CA ALA A 40 -8.00 -0.76 -0.10
C ALA A 40 -8.59 0.26 -1.11
N GLN A 41 -9.92 0.34 -1.20
CA GLN A 41 -10.62 1.34 -2.04
C GLN A 41 -10.31 2.79 -1.64
N VAL A 42 -10.39 3.11 -0.34
CA VAL A 42 -10.08 4.46 0.14
C VAL A 42 -8.60 4.78 -0.06
N TRP A 43 -7.72 3.80 0.12
CA TRP A 43 -6.29 3.96 -0.08
C TRP A 43 -5.93 4.28 -1.55
N ILE A 44 -6.51 3.57 -2.53
CA ILE A 44 -6.25 3.85 -3.95
C ILE A 44 -6.82 5.20 -4.38
N GLN A 45 -8.01 5.57 -3.88
CA GLN A 45 -8.56 6.91 -4.11
C GLN A 45 -7.60 7.99 -3.58
N ARG A 46 -7.10 7.80 -2.35
CA ARG A 46 -6.16 8.74 -1.74
C ARG A 46 -4.86 8.82 -2.52
N MET A 47 -4.39 7.71 -3.07
CA MET A 47 -3.19 7.69 -3.90
C MET A 47 -3.35 8.54 -5.17
N ARG A 48 -4.49 8.46 -5.86
CA ARG A 48 -4.78 9.26 -7.06
C ARG A 48 -4.78 10.76 -6.78
N GLU A 49 -5.25 11.16 -5.60
CA GLU A 49 -5.37 12.56 -5.17
C GLU A 49 -4.11 13.12 -4.48
N SER A 50 -3.04 12.32 -4.33
CA SER A 50 -1.85 12.67 -3.52
C SER A 50 -0.67 13.16 -4.36
N THR A 51 0.23 13.94 -3.74
CA THR A 51 1.51 14.34 -4.35
C THR A 51 2.48 13.15 -4.45
N PRO A 52 3.50 13.18 -5.34
CA PRO A 52 4.50 12.12 -5.47
C PRO A 52 5.12 11.64 -4.15
N SER A 53 5.52 12.58 -3.28
CA SER A 53 6.10 12.24 -1.97
C SER A 53 5.11 11.49 -1.08
N LYS A 54 3.83 11.91 -1.10
CA LYS A 54 2.78 11.27 -0.32
C LYS A 54 2.40 9.90 -0.89
N LYS A 55 2.37 9.75 -2.22
CA LYS A 55 2.17 8.45 -2.90
C LYS A 55 3.22 7.43 -2.47
N LEU A 56 4.49 7.82 -2.36
CA LEU A 56 5.56 6.94 -1.86
C LEU A 56 5.28 6.45 -0.43
N VAL A 57 4.87 7.35 0.46
CA VAL A 57 4.52 6.99 1.85
C VAL A 57 3.34 6.01 1.90
N LEU A 58 2.34 6.19 1.02
CA LEU A 58 1.21 5.26 0.89
C LEU A 58 1.67 3.88 0.39
N ILE A 59 2.64 3.81 -0.52
CA ILE A 59 3.25 2.55 -0.96
C ILE A 59 3.99 1.86 0.20
N TYR A 60 4.73 2.60 1.02
CA TYR A 60 5.37 2.02 2.22
C TYR A 60 4.35 1.47 3.22
N LEU A 61 3.22 2.15 3.40
CA LEU A 61 2.12 1.65 4.22
C LEU A 61 1.53 0.35 3.65
N ALA A 62 1.26 0.29 2.34
CA ALA A 62 0.78 -0.94 1.70
C ALA A 62 1.78 -2.09 1.86
N ASN A 63 3.07 -1.79 1.75
CA ASN A 63 4.13 -2.75 1.99
C ASN A 63 4.10 -3.29 3.44
N GLU A 64 3.98 -2.42 4.44
CA GLU A 64 3.88 -2.82 5.85
C GLU A 64 2.65 -3.73 6.11
N ILE A 65 1.48 -3.35 5.57
CA ILE A 65 0.23 -4.10 5.74
C ILE A 65 0.33 -5.48 5.10
N THR A 66 0.83 -5.56 3.87
CA THR A 66 0.84 -6.79 3.07
C THR A 66 1.88 -7.78 3.58
N GLN A 67 3.07 -7.30 3.96
CA GLN A 67 4.09 -8.13 4.60
C GLN A 67 3.62 -8.65 5.97
N THR A 68 3.06 -7.79 6.81
CA THR A 68 2.56 -8.22 8.13
C THR A 68 1.37 -9.17 7.99
N SER A 69 0.50 -8.93 7.02
CA SER A 69 -0.63 -9.83 6.70
C SER A 69 -0.13 -11.21 6.28
N LYS A 70 0.88 -11.28 5.39
CA LYS A 70 1.55 -12.53 5.00
C LYS A 70 2.18 -13.24 6.20
N MET A 71 2.95 -12.53 7.01
CA MET A 71 3.61 -13.06 8.21
C MET A 71 2.59 -13.64 9.20
N ARG A 72 1.45 -12.97 9.39
CA ARG A 72 0.37 -13.41 10.27
C ARG A 72 -0.59 -14.41 9.62
N LYS A 73 -0.31 -14.86 8.40
CA LYS A 73 -1.17 -15.77 7.60
C LYS A 73 -2.61 -15.25 7.48
N LYS A 74 -2.77 -13.94 7.28
CA LYS A 74 -4.04 -13.26 7.03
C LYS A 74 -4.08 -12.82 5.57
N GLU A 75 -5.03 -13.37 4.82
CA GLU A 75 -5.09 -13.15 3.37
C GLU A 75 -6.03 -12.00 2.99
N GLU A 76 -6.83 -11.46 3.91
CA GLU A 76 -7.84 -10.46 3.57
C GLU A 76 -7.25 -9.21 2.91
N PHE A 77 -6.13 -8.71 3.43
CA PHE A 77 -5.44 -7.58 2.81
C PHE A 77 -4.67 -7.97 1.55
N LEU A 78 -4.16 -9.21 1.46
CA LEU A 78 -3.49 -9.65 0.24
C LEU A 78 -4.49 -9.66 -0.92
N ARG A 79 -5.66 -10.29 -0.73
CA ARG A 79 -6.73 -10.36 -1.73
C ARG A 79 -7.32 -8.99 -2.08
N ALA A 80 -7.45 -8.09 -1.11
CA ALA A 80 -7.98 -6.75 -1.33
C ALA A 80 -7.02 -5.83 -2.10
N PHE A 81 -5.70 -5.98 -1.88
CA PHE A 81 -4.68 -5.17 -2.55
C PHE A 81 -4.28 -5.73 -3.91
N GLU A 82 -4.30 -7.06 -4.09
CA GLU A 82 -3.91 -7.75 -5.32
C GLU A 82 -4.47 -7.10 -6.61
N PRO A 83 -5.78 -6.83 -6.77
CA PRO A 83 -6.32 -6.27 -8.01
C PRO A 83 -6.04 -4.78 -8.21
N ILE A 84 -5.63 -4.04 -7.18
CA ILE A 84 -5.40 -2.60 -7.26
C ILE A 84 -3.91 -2.23 -7.29
N LEU A 85 -3.02 -3.18 -7.02
CA LEU A 85 -1.60 -2.89 -6.83
C LEU A 85 -0.90 -2.46 -8.10
N ALA A 86 -1.22 -3.06 -9.25
CA ALA A 86 -0.66 -2.66 -10.55
C ALA A 86 -0.97 -1.18 -10.84
N ASP A 87 -2.25 -0.83 -10.87
CA ASP A 87 -2.72 0.55 -11.05
C ASP A 87 -2.12 1.50 -9.99
N ALA A 88 -2.08 1.08 -8.72
CA ALA A 88 -1.48 1.86 -7.66
C ALA A 88 0.00 2.18 -7.91
N THR A 89 0.80 1.16 -8.23
CA THR A 89 2.22 1.35 -8.52
C THR A 89 2.44 2.22 -9.74
N GLN A 90 1.63 2.08 -10.78
CA GLN A 90 1.69 2.93 -11.96
C GLN A 90 1.35 4.39 -11.63
N ILE A 91 0.28 4.64 -10.86
CA ILE A 91 -0.11 5.99 -10.39
C ILE A 91 0.99 6.61 -9.53
N ALA A 92 1.64 5.81 -8.68
CA ALA A 92 2.76 6.23 -7.84
C ALA A 92 4.02 6.51 -8.66
N TYR A 93 4.26 5.75 -9.72
CA TYR A 93 5.45 5.86 -10.55
C TYR A 93 5.35 7.02 -11.56
N LYS A 94 4.19 7.17 -12.20
CA LYS A 94 3.91 8.17 -13.22
C LYS A 94 3.86 9.57 -12.60
N GLY A 95 4.77 10.45 -13.06
CA GLY A 95 4.89 11.82 -12.54
C GLY A 95 5.71 11.95 -11.25
N SER A 96 6.35 10.86 -10.79
CA SER A 96 7.29 10.90 -9.66
C SER A 96 8.72 11.15 -10.13
N PRO A 97 9.56 11.84 -9.34
CA PRO A 97 10.99 11.99 -9.63
C PRO A 97 11.71 10.64 -9.66
N ALA A 98 12.85 10.58 -10.35
CA ALA A 98 13.65 9.35 -10.49
C ALA A 98 14.02 8.70 -9.15
N ASP A 99 14.31 9.49 -8.11
CA ASP A 99 14.59 8.97 -6.76
C ASP A 99 13.38 8.23 -6.16
N THR A 100 12.19 8.82 -6.26
CA THR A 100 10.93 8.20 -5.81
C THR A 100 10.59 6.95 -6.61
N GLN A 101 10.79 6.99 -7.93
CA GLN A 101 10.60 5.83 -8.81
C GLN A 101 11.51 4.66 -8.41
N ASN A 102 12.79 4.93 -8.12
CA ASN A 102 13.73 3.92 -7.64
C ASN A 102 13.29 3.32 -6.30
N LYS A 103 12.75 4.14 -5.39
CA LYS A 103 12.21 3.66 -4.10
C LYS A 103 10.97 2.78 -4.30
N ILE A 104 10.04 3.15 -5.18
CA ILE A 104 8.87 2.34 -5.52
C ILE A 104 9.30 0.99 -6.13
N ARG A 105 10.25 1.01 -7.07
CA ARG A 105 10.80 -0.22 -7.67
C ARG A 105 11.41 -1.16 -6.64
N ARG A 106 12.13 -0.62 -5.64
CA ARG A 106 12.66 -1.43 -4.52
C ARG A 106 11.54 -2.11 -3.72
N VAL A 107 10.42 -1.43 -3.49
CA VAL A 107 9.27 -2.03 -2.79
C VAL A 107 8.65 -3.17 -3.60
N VAL A 108 8.48 -2.99 -4.91
CA VAL A 108 7.99 -4.05 -5.82
C VAL A 108 8.93 -5.26 -5.80
N GLU A 109 10.24 -5.02 -5.84
CA GLU A 109 11.25 -6.08 -5.76
C GLU A 109 11.17 -6.84 -4.41
N VAL A 110 10.92 -6.14 -3.31
CA VAL A 110 10.72 -6.76 -1.98
C VAL A 110 9.48 -7.66 -1.98
N TRP A 111 8.37 -7.24 -2.61
CA TRP A 111 7.19 -8.10 -2.73
C TRP A 111 7.47 -9.38 -3.50
N ARG A 112 8.30 -9.29 -4.54
CA ARG A 112 8.78 -10.45 -5.31
C ARG A 112 9.65 -11.38 -4.49
N GLN A 113 10.71 -10.86 -3.90
CA GLN A 113 11.67 -11.65 -3.11
C GLN A 113 10.99 -12.37 -1.94
N ARG A 114 9.95 -11.77 -1.36
CA ARG A 114 9.22 -12.33 -0.21
C ARG A 114 7.99 -13.13 -0.61
N ASN A 115 7.71 -13.33 -1.90
CA ASN A 115 6.53 -14.03 -2.41
C ASN A 115 5.22 -13.54 -1.73
N ILE A 116 5.06 -12.22 -1.65
CA ILE A 116 3.90 -11.60 -1.00
C ILE A 116 2.64 -11.84 -1.84
N PHE A 117 2.74 -11.58 -3.15
CA PHE A 117 1.66 -11.76 -4.14
C PHE A 117 2.00 -12.89 -5.12
N ASN A 118 1.00 -13.38 -5.86
CA ASN A 118 1.21 -14.37 -6.91
C ASN A 118 2.14 -13.83 -8.01
N PRO A 119 3.11 -14.61 -8.52
CA PRO A 119 3.95 -14.23 -9.66
C PRO A 119 3.24 -13.55 -10.83
N ALA A 120 2.00 -13.95 -11.15
CA ALA A 120 1.21 -13.33 -12.23
C ALA A 120 0.96 -11.83 -11.98
N VAL A 121 0.55 -11.47 -10.77
CA VAL A 121 0.29 -10.07 -10.38
C VAL A 121 1.58 -9.27 -10.29
N GLN A 122 2.68 -9.91 -9.88
CA GLN A 122 3.99 -9.26 -9.87
C GLN A 122 4.50 -8.95 -11.28
N GLN A 123 4.13 -9.75 -12.28
CA GLN A 123 4.46 -9.50 -13.68
C GLN A 123 3.70 -8.29 -14.21
N GLU A 124 2.39 -8.17 -13.94
CA GLU A 124 1.58 -7.01 -14.32
C GLU A 124 2.12 -5.70 -13.71
N VAL A 125 2.43 -5.70 -12.41
CA VAL A 125 3.03 -4.55 -11.72
C VAL A 125 4.34 -4.10 -12.37
N ARG A 126 5.12 -5.03 -12.94
CA ARG A 126 6.41 -4.72 -13.59
C ARG A 126 6.22 -4.16 -15.00
N GLU A 127 5.24 -4.65 -15.75
CA GLU A 127 4.97 -4.16 -17.11
C GLU A 127 4.44 -2.72 -17.08
N GLU A 128 3.79 -2.33 -15.98
CA GLU A 128 3.20 -0.99 -15.82
C GLU A 128 4.06 0.05 -15.11
N ALA A 129 5.24 -0.33 -14.57
CA ALA A 129 6.15 0.54 -13.80
C ALA A 129 7.51 0.76 -14.48
#